data_AF-A0A3N5JS48-F1
#
_entry.id   AF-A0A3N5JS48-F1
#
_cell.length_a   1.000
_cell.length_b   1.000
_cell.length_c   1.000
_cell.angle_alpha   90.00
_cell.angle_beta   90.00
_cell.angle_gamma   90.00
#
_symmetry.space_group_name_H-M   'P 1'
#
loop_
_entity.id
_entity.type
_entity.pdbx_description
1 polymer ?
#
loop_
_entity_poly.entity_id
_entity_poly.type
_entity_poly.pdbx_seq_one_letter_code
_entity_poly.pdbx_strand_id
1 'polypeptide(L)'
;MLNTTLSYLFARAPISTMGFSGVTQTASLYLNGPGGQAGDGFPLPRNGFLTGLRIWDGTTTRTDTDEIAVLAGDRIAVFCQNVGPSFTVRVRVNGTSTSLQVMAVPLNSTLFVTVEFILLRD
;
A
#
# COMPACT_ATOMS: atom_id res chain seq x y z
N MET A 1 0.57 -10.22 21.59
CA MET A 1 -0.83 -10.15 22.06
C MET A 1 -1.73 -10.11 20.83
N LEU A 2 -2.79 -10.92 20.79
CA LEU A 2 -3.72 -10.97 19.65
C LEU A 2 -4.76 -9.85 19.82
N ASN A 3 -4.88 -8.93 18.86
CA ASN A 3 -5.90 -7.88 18.89
C ASN A 3 -7.27 -8.49 18.54
N THR A 4 -8.08 -8.79 19.56
CA THR A 4 -9.39 -9.45 19.41
C THR A 4 -10.40 -8.59 18.66
N THR A 5 -10.32 -7.26 18.81
CA THR A 5 -11.17 -6.31 18.07
C THR A 5 -10.86 -6.31 16.58
N LEU A 6 -9.57 -6.35 16.21
CA LEU A 6 -9.15 -6.45 14.82
C LEU A 6 -9.57 -7.78 14.17
N SER A 7 -9.40 -8.89 14.89
CA SER A 7 -9.85 -10.21 14.42
C SER A 7 -11.36 -10.24 14.19
N TYR A 8 -12.13 -9.58 15.06
CA TYR A 8 -13.57 -9.42 14.89
C TYR A 8 -13.94 -8.54 13.68
N LEU A 9 -13.20 -7.45 13.44
CA LEU A 9 -13.39 -6.59 12.26
C LEU A 9 -13.06 -7.33 10.96
N PHE A 10 -11.93 -8.06 10.90
CA PHE A 10 -11.59 -8.89 9.74
C PHE A 10 -12.65 -9.94 9.42
N ALA A 11 -13.32 -10.48 10.45
CA ALA A 11 -14.38 -11.47 10.26
C ALA A 11 -15.72 -10.88 9.77
N ARG A 12 -15.92 -9.56 9.85
CA ARG A 12 -17.24 -8.93 9.59
C ARG A 12 -17.23 -7.78 8.59
N ALA A 13 -16.10 -7.13 8.36
CA ALA A 13 -15.97 -6.02 7.41
C ALA A 13 -15.32 -6.50 6.11
N PRO A 14 -15.87 -6.15 4.94
CA PRO A 14 -15.25 -6.50 3.66
C PRO A 14 -13.91 -5.78 3.52
N ILE A 15 -12.85 -6.55 3.23
CA ILE A 15 -11.56 -5.99 2.84
C ILE A 15 -11.75 -5.29 1.49
N SER A 16 -11.40 -4.01 1.46
CA SER A 16 -11.34 -3.19 0.26
C SER A 16 -9.90 -3.13 -0.25
N THR A 17 -9.74 -2.96 -1.56
CA THR A 17 -8.41 -2.97 -2.20
C THR A 17 -8.23 -1.76 -3.09
N MET A 18 -7.02 -1.20 -3.10
CA MET A 18 -6.61 -0.12 -3.99
C MET A 18 -5.41 -0.57 -4.81
N GLY A 19 -5.55 -0.54 -6.14
CA GLY A 19 -4.51 -0.96 -7.07
C GLY A 19 -3.60 0.20 -7.47
N PHE A 20 -2.29 -0.07 -7.53
CA PHE A 20 -1.26 0.80 -8.05
C PHE A 20 -0.40 0.03 -9.05
N SER A 21 0.16 0.72 -10.04
CA SER A 21 1.06 0.11 -11.01
C SER A 21 2.10 1.07 -11.53
N GLY A 22 3.21 0.52 -12.02
CA GLY A 22 4.25 1.30 -12.65
C GLY A 22 5.51 0.47 -12.88
N VAL A 23 6.41 1.01 -13.68
CA VAL A 23 7.71 0.37 -13.96
C VAL A 23 8.73 0.96 -13.00
N THR A 24 9.35 0.12 -12.18
CA THR A 24 10.52 0.52 -11.41
C THR A 24 11.72 0.67 -12.32
N GLN A 25 12.43 1.79 -12.25
CA GLN A 25 13.65 2.03 -13.06
C GLN A 25 14.87 2.19 -12.14
N THR A 26 15.72 3.19 -12.36
CA THR A 26 16.93 3.43 -11.55
C THR A 26 16.77 4.58 -10.55
N ALA A 27 15.60 5.21 -10.46
CA ALA A 27 15.31 6.30 -9.52
C ALA A 27 14.09 5.98 -8.66
N SER A 28 14.02 6.61 -7.49
CA SER A 28 12.82 6.53 -6.63
C SER A 28 11.63 7.18 -7.32
N LEU A 29 10.44 6.59 -7.21
CA LEU A 29 9.24 7.07 -7.89
C LEU A 29 7.94 6.71 -7.16
N TYR A 30 6.88 7.46 -7.44
CA TYR A 30 5.52 7.09 -7.06
C TYR A 30 4.88 6.21 -8.12
N LEU A 31 4.20 5.16 -7.70
CA LEU A 31 3.39 4.36 -8.61
C LEU A 31 2.08 5.08 -8.95
N ASN A 32 1.56 4.82 -10.14
CA ASN A 32 0.25 5.32 -10.56
C ASN A 32 -0.83 4.57 -9.79
N GLY A 33 -1.70 5.26 -9.06
CA GLY A 33 -2.86 4.62 -8.44
C GLY A 33 -4.12 4.71 -9.30
N PRO A 34 -5.32 4.58 -8.69
CA PRO A 34 -6.60 4.68 -9.41
C PRO A 34 -6.69 5.92 -10.33
N GLY A 35 -7.18 5.77 -11.55
CA GLY A 35 -7.23 6.90 -12.50
C GLY A 35 -5.88 7.28 -13.13
N GLY A 36 -4.82 6.49 -12.92
CA GLY A 36 -3.58 6.56 -13.72
C GLY A 36 -2.62 7.68 -13.35
N GLN A 37 -2.83 8.34 -12.21
CA GLN A 37 -1.97 9.44 -11.73
C GLN A 37 -1.01 8.93 -10.64
N ALA A 38 0.26 9.29 -10.77
CA ALA A 38 1.27 9.15 -9.71
C ALA A 38 1.26 10.39 -8.81
N GLY A 39 1.68 10.23 -7.55
CA GLY A 39 1.89 11.35 -6.63
C GLY A 39 1.00 11.30 -5.40
N ASP A 40 0.45 12.45 -5.02
CA ASP A 40 -0.09 12.85 -3.70
C ASP A 40 -1.27 12.05 -3.12
N GLY A 41 -1.46 10.83 -3.58
CA GLY A 41 -2.28 9.80 -2.96
C GLY A 41 -3.78 9.98 -3.15
N PHE A 42 -4.48 8.88 -2.95
CA PHE A 42 -5.91 8.78 -3.13
C PHE A 42 -6.62 9.05 -1.79
N PRO A 43 -7.51 10.05 -1.73
CA PRO A 43 -8.20 10.37 -0.48
C PRO A 43 -9.13 9.23 -0.09
N LEU A 44 -9.07 8.82 1.17
CA LEU A 44 -9.99 7.83 1.73
C LEU A 44 -11.34 8.48 2.06
N PRO A 45 -12.46 7.81 1.72
CA PRO A 45 -13.78 8.38 1.97
C PRO A 45 -14.20 8.32 3.44
N ARG A 46 -13.56 7.46 4.25
CA ARG A 46 -13.95 7.16 5.64
C ARG A 46 -12.74 6.74 6.48
N ASN A 47 -12.90 6.77 7.79
CA ASN A 47 -11.95 6.21 8.74
C ASN A 47 -11.80 4.70 8.53
N GLY A 48 -10.63 4.17 8.85
CA GLY A 48 -10.33 2.78 8.57
C GLY A 48 -8.98 2.34 9.08
N PHE A 49 -8.56 1.18 8.57
CA PHE A 49 -7.25 0.61 8.80
C PHE A 49 -6.66 0.14 7.48
N LEU A 50 -5.41 0.48 7.21
CA LEU A 50 -4.60 -0.29 6.26
C LEU A 50 -4.21 -1.60 6.94
N THR A 51 -4.21 -2.67 6.17
CA THR A 51 -4.11 -4.05 6.69
C THR A 51 -3.09 -4.89 5.93
N GLY A 52 -2.75 -4.51 4.70
CA GLY A 52 -1.84 -5.28 3.87
C GLY A 52 -1.31 -4.51 2.67
N LEU A 53 -0.14 -4.95 2.20
CA LEU A 53 0.52 -4.53 0.98
C LEU A 53 0.93 -5.78 0.22
N ARG A 54 0.46 -5.93 -1.02
CA ARG A 54 0.85 -7.04 -1.91
C ARG A 54 1.46 -6.49 -3.18
N ILE A 55 2.56 -7.09 -3.63
CA ILE A 55 3.30 -6.65 -4.81
C ILE A 55 3.58 -7.86 -5.70
N TRP A 56 3.12 -7.78 -6.95
CA TRP A 56 3.48 -8.70 -8.02
C TRP A 56 4.44 -8.00 -8.99
N ASP A 57 5.59 -8.61 -9.27
CA ASP A 57 6.62 -8.07 -10.18
C ASP A 57 6.65 -8.75 -11.56
N GLY A 58 5.67 -9.63 -11.83
CA GLY A 58 5.64 -10.49 -13.01
C GLY A 58 6.16 -11.92 -12.77
N THR A 59 6.83 -12.17 -11.64
CA THR A 59 7.41 -13.49 -11.30
C THR A 59 7.11 -13.95 -9.87
N THR A 60 7.14 -13.04 -8.90
CA THR A 60 6.99 -13.33 -7.47
C THR A 60 6.02 -12.37 -6.80
N THR A 61 5.12 -12.92 -5.98
CA THR A 61 4.26 -12.12 -5.10
C THR A 61 4.96 -11.95 -3.77
N ARG A 62 5.12 -10.70 -3.34
CA ARG A 62 5.62 -10.34 -2.00
C ARG A 62 4.52 -9.64 -1.24
N THR A 63 4.42 -9.92 0.05
CA THR A 63 3.35 -9.38 0.89
C THR A 63 3.90 -8.90 2.22
N ASP A 64 3.33 -7.82 2.73
CA ASP A 64 3.53 -7.34 4.09
C ASP A 64 2.17 -7.00 4.72
N THR A 65 2.06 -7.14 6.03
CA THR A 65 0.81 -6.92 6.76
C THR A 65 1.10 -6.17 8.03
N ASP A 66 0.35 -5.11 8.26
CA ASP A 66 0.42 -4.31 9.47
C ASP A 66 -0.92 -3.59 9.66
N GLU A 67 -1.18 -3.10 10.88
CA GLU A 67 -2.38 -2.36 11.23
C GLU A 67 -2.07 -0.88 11.35
N ILE A 68 -2.58 -0.08 10.41
CA ILE A 68 -2.32 1.37 10.37
C ILE A 68 -3.65 2.10 10.31
N ALA A 69 -3.98 2.79 11.41
CA ALA A 69 -5.17 3.62 11.46
C ALA A 69 -5.08 4.77 10.44
N VAL A 70 -6.17 4.99 9.73
CA VAL A 70 -6.33 6.05 8.73
C VAL A 70 -7.64 6.78 8.95
N LEU A 71 -7.65 8.08 8.67
CA LEU A 71 -8.80 8.94 8.83
C LEU A 71 -9.43 9.25 7.47
N ALA A 72 -10.70 9.66 7.50
CA ALA A 72 -11.37 10.22 6.33
C ALA A 72 -10.58 11.43 5.81
N GLY A 73 -10.32 11.45 4.50
CA GLY A 73 -9.52 12.48 3.85
C GLY A 73 -8.02 12.19 3.78
N ASP A 74 -7.51 11.20 4.53
CA ASP A 74 -6.11 10.78 4.41
C ASP A 74 -5.82 10.28 2.99
N ARG A 75 -4.67 10.67 2.46
CA ARG A 75 -4.25 10.34 1.09
C ARG A 75 -3.27 9.19 1.06
N ILE A 76 -3.62 8.13 0.34
CA ILE A 76 -2.83 6.90 0.23
C ILE A 76 -2.02 6.88 -1.06
N ALA A 77 -0.71 6.80 -0.96
CA ALA A 77 0.19 6.68 -2.10
C ALA A 77 1.12 5.46 -1.95
N VAL A 78 1.68 4.98 -3.05
CA VAL A 78 2.74 3.96 -3.03
C VAL A 78 4.02 4.56 -3.59
N PHE A 79 5.08 4.48 -2.80
CA PHE A 79 6.40 5.01 -3.15
C PHE A 79 7.42 3.89 -3.23
N CYS A 80 8.10 3.81 -4.37
CA CYS A 80 9.22 2.92 -4.59
C CYS A 80 10.51 3.72 -4.30
N GLN A 81 11.14 3.44 -3.16
CA GLN A 81 12.43 4.03 -2.81
C GLN A 81 13.57 3.17 -3.36
N ASN A 82 14.41 3.73 -4.22
CA ASN A 82 15.61 3.06 -4.69
C ASN A 82 16.61 2.94 -3.51
N VAL A 83 17.08 1.72 -3.23
CA VAL A 83 18.06 1.42 -2.19
C VAL A 83 19.34 0.78 -2.75
N GLY A 84 19.61 0.95 -4.05
CA GLY A 84 20.80 0.45 -4.76
C GLY A 84 20.43 -0.67 -5.74
N PRO A 85 20.62 -1.95 -5.38
CA PRO A 85 20.33 -3.08 -6.28
C PRO A 85 18.84 -3.45 -6.33
N SER A 86 17.98 -2.76 -5.57
CA SER A 86 16.55 -3.07 -5.45
C SER A 86 15.75 -1.85 -4.96
N PHE A 87 14.44 -2.01 -4.90
CA PHE A 87 13.51 -1.06 -4.29
C PHE A 87 12.98 -1.56 -2.95
N THR A 88 12.79 -0.61 -2.04
CA THR A 88 11.83 -0.75 -0.95
C THR A 88 10.54 -0.03 -1.36
N VAL A 89 9.45 -0.77 -1.47
CA VAL A 89 8.13 -0.22 -1.82
C VAL A 89 7.34 -0.02 -0.55
N ARG A 90 6.82 1.19 -0.33
CA ARG A 90 6.13 1.59 0.89
C ARG A 90 4.77 2.18 0.59
N VAL A 91 3.82 1.94 1.48
CA VAL A 91 2.61 2.78 1.54
C VAL A 91 2.96 4.08 2.25
N ARG A 92 2.51 5.20 1.70
CA ARG A 92 2.57 6.52 2.34
C ARG A 92 1.17 7.03 2.63
N VAL A 93 0.99 7.57 3.83
CA VAL A 93 -0.23 8.28 4.26
C VAL A 93 0.12 9.75 4.39
N ASN A 94 -0.55 10.63 3.63
CA ASN A 94 -0.28 12.08 3.62
C ASN A 94 1.21 12.42 3.41
N GLY A 95 1.87 11.68 2.51
CA GLY A 95 3.30 11.85 2.26
C GLY A 95 4.21 11.32 3.37
N THR A 96 3.73 10.64 4.40
CA THR A 96 4.58 10.00 5.42
C THR A 96 4.71 8.51 5.17
N SER A 97 5.92 7.96 5.20
CA SER A 97 6.13 6.51 5.03
C SER A 97 5.57 5.75 6.22
N THR A 98 4.83 4.69 5.92
CA THR A 98 4.30 3.77 6.92
C THR A 98 5.23 2.57 7.14
N SER A 99 4.89 1.74 8.12
CA SER A 99 5.52 0.44 8.36
C SER A 99 5.15 -0.62 7.32
N LEU A 100 4.03 -0.46 6.58
CA LEU A 100 3.68 -1.33 5.45
C LEU A 100 4.68 -1.15 4.30
N GLN A 101 5.61 -2.09 4.21
CA GLN A 101 6.69 -2.05 3.22
C GLN A 101 7.13 -3.44 2.76
N VAL A 102 7.47 -3.52 1.48
CA VAL A 102 8.13 -4.70 0.89
C VAL A 102 9.52 -4.30 0.43
N MET A 103 10.52 -5.02 0.92
CA MET A 103 11.93 -4.81 0.56
C MET A 103 12.36 -5.73 -0.59
N ALA A 104 13.54 -5.45 -1.15
CA ALA A 104 14.17 -6.29 -2.18
C ALA A 104 13.29 -6.52 -3.42
N VAL A 105 12.51 -5.50 -3.81
CA VAL A 105 11.75 -5.53 -5.07
C VAL A 105 12.71 -5.26 -6.24
N PRO A 106 12.72 -6.08 -7.30
CA PRO A 106 13.69 -5.92 -8.38
C PRO A 106 13.58 -4.58 -9.11
N LEU A 107 14.71 -4.11 -9.63
CA LEU A 107 14.76 -3.00 -10.59
C LEU A 107 14.14 -3.42 -11.93
N ASN A 108 13.80 -2.45 -12.79
CA ASN A 108 13.36 -2.65 -14.17
C ASN A 108 12.17 -3.61 -14.31
N SER A 109 11.29 -3.65 -13.30
CA SER A 109 10.16 -4.57 -13.25
C SER A 109 8.85 -3.79 -13.28
N THR A 110 7.86 -4.33 -13.98
CA THR A 110 6.50 -3.79 -13.91
C THR A 110 5.87 -4.31 -12.63
N LEU A 111 5.54 -3.39 -11.73
CA LEU A 111 4.91 -3.72 -10.46
C LEU A 111 3.40 -3.54 -10.54
N PHE A 112 2.68 -4.51 -10.01
CA PHE A 112 1.26 -4.42 -9.66
C PHE A 112 1.15 -4.50 -8.15
N VAL A 113 0.77 -3.39 -7.53
CA VAL A 113 0.71 -3.24 -6.08
C VAL A 113 -0.74 -3.14 -5.64
N THR A 114 -1.13 -3.90 -4.64
CA THR A 114 -2.44 -3.84 -4.01
C THR A 114 -2.28 -3.42 -2.56
N VAL A 115 -2.92 -2.33 -2.17
CA VAL A 115 -3.05 -1.90 -0.77
C VAL A 115 -4.40 -2.39 -0.26
N GLU A 116 -4.41 -3.11 0.84
CA GLU A 116 -5.59 -3.72 1.45
C GLU A 116 -6.00 -2.90 2.67
N PHE A 117 -7.29 -2.57 2.77
CA PHE A 117 -7.80 -1.72 3.84
C PHE A 117 -9.23 -2.10 4.24
N ILE A 118 -9.57 -1.78 5.48
CA ILE A 118 -10.94 -1.88 6.01
C ILE A 118 -11.44 -0.48 6.27
N LEU A 119 -12.60 -0.14 5.73
CA LEU A 119 -13.32 1.08 6.07
C LEU A 119 -14.32 0.80 7.19
N LEU A 120 -14.31 1.65 8.21
CA LEU A 120 -15.30 1.58 9.28
C LEU A 120 -16.65 2.06 8.76
N ARG A 121 -17.72 1.40 9.24
CA ARG A 121 -19.08 1.88 9.02
C ARG A 121 -19.34 3.01 10.01
N ASP A 122 -19.99 4.06 9.51
CA ASP A 122 -20.58 5.11 10.35
C ASP A 122 -21.70 4.53 11.22
#